data_AF-A2ENF2-F1
#
_entry.id   AF-A2ENF2-F1
#
_cell.length_a   1.000
_cell.length_b   1.000
_cell.length_c   1.000
_cell.angle_alpha   90.00
_cell.angle_beta   90.00
_cell.angle_gamma   90.00
#
_symmetry.space_group_name_H-M   'P 1'
#
loop_
_entity.id
_entity.type
_entity.pdbx_description
1 polymer ?
#
loop_
_entity_poly.entity_id
_entity_poly.type
_entity_poly.pdbx_seq_one_letter_code
_entity_poly.pdbx_strand_id
1 'polypeptide(L)'
;MLLFLLKLSFCNRFDDYGVEFNDDFTTLIKTPDRIPDNYVILSSCVTISGGSSSLKSSFANCLTTIKSISFGPNSQLQTIFSYVFNGSSIESIDFSNCMKITTIPEFCFAYCYKLTSVNLPPKLLYLEAQCFHTCNSLTYIQLPDSLLELRSNFHGPFSAASRLSRVDISENSQLRV
;
A
#
# COMPACT_ATOMS: atom_id res chain seq x y z
N MET A 1 16.56 -45.14 -5.04
CA MET A 1 16.01 -44.47 -3.84
C MET A 1 17.18 -43.89 -3.05
N LEU A 2 17.67 -42.72 -3.46
CA LEU A 2 18.50 -41.89 -2.59
C LEU A 2 18.39 -40.45 -3.09
N LEU A 3 17.88 -39.61 -2.19
CA LEU A 3 17.69 -38.18 -2.24
C LEU A 3 18.55 -37.44 -3.27
N PHE A 4 17.96 -37.03 -4.40
CA PHE A 4 18.31 -35.74 -4.97
C PHE A 4 17.78 -34.70 -4.00
N LEU A 5 18.67 -34.26 -3.11
CA LEU A 5 18.52 -33.05 -2.34
C LEU A 5 18.32 -31.89 -3.33
N LEU A 6 17.05 -31.63 -3.67
CA LEU A 6 16.58 -30.30 -3.98
C LEU A 6 16.98 -29.44 -2.79
N LYS A 7 18.18 -28.85 -2.87
CA LYS A 7 18.36 -27.52 -2.31
C LYS A 7 17.32 -26.66 -3.02
N LEU A 8 16.14 -26.57 -2.42
CA LEU A 8 15.23 -25.43 -2.57
C LEU A 8 16.05 -24.21 -2.12
N SER A 9 16.91 -23.72 -3.00
CA SER A 9 17.41 -22.37 -2.89
C SER A 9 16.18 -21.52 -3.14
N PHE A 10 15.60 -21.00 -2.06
CA PHE A 10 14.71 -19.84 -2.08
C PHE A 10 15.50 -18.68 -2.67
N CYS A 11 15.61 -18.66 -4.00
CA CYS A 11 16.29 -17.60 -4.71
C CYS A 11 15.22 -16.56 -4.98
N ASN A 12 15.10 -15.59 -4.06
CA ASN A 12 14.27 -14.41 -4.28
C ASN A 12 14.50 -13.91 -5.70
N ARG A 13 13.39 -13.74 -6.41
CA ARG A 13 13.38 -13.38 -7.82
C ARG A 13 13.24 -11.87 -7.90
N PHE A 14 13.94 -11.29 -8.86
CA PHE A 14 13.88 -9.86 -9.11
C PHE A 14 13.11 -9.60 -10.40
N ASP A 15 12.35 -8.50 -10.43
CA ASP A 15 11.87 -7.96 -11.69
C ASP A 15 12.99 -7.19 -12.44
N ASP A 16 12.65 -6.59 -13.58
CA ASP A 16 13.58 -5.83 -14.41
C ASP A 16 14.12 -4.56 -13.71
N TYR A 17 13.51 -4.15 -12.60
CA TYR A 17 13.91 -2.98 -11.80
C TYR A 17 14.63 -3.36 -10.51
N GLY A 18 14.84 -4.66 -10.26
CA GLY A 18 15.48 -5.15 -9.03
C GLY A 18 14.55 -5.21 -7.83
N VAL A 19 13.22 -5.13 -8.01
CA VAL A 19 12.24 -5.37 -6.96
C VAL A 19 12.22 -6.85 -6.62
N GLU A 20 12.40 -7.14 -5.34
CA GLU A 20 12.52 -8.49 -4.81
C GLU A 20 11.13 -9.10 -4.57
N PHE A 21 10.93 -10.30 -5.10
CA PHE A 21 9.75 -11.13 -4.92
C PHE A 21 10.13 -12.51 -4.39
N ASN A 22 9.16 -13.22 -3.83
CA ASN A 22 9.28 -14.65 -3.58
C ASN A 22 9.32 -15.47 -4.89
N ASP A 23 9.61 -16.77 -4.78
CA ASP A 23 9.90 -17.65 -5.91
C ASP A 23 8.79 -17.70 -6.99
N ASP A 24 7.53 -17.47 -6.61
CA ASP A 24 6.35 -17.52 -7.48
C ASP A 24 5.78 -16.14 -7.88
N PHE A 25 6.47 -15.04 -7.55
CA PHE A 25 6.04 -13.66 -7.83
C PHE A 25 4.66 -13.28 -7.24
N THR A 26 4.24 -13.94 -6.16
CA THR A 26 2.99 -13.61 -5.45
C THR A 26 3.20 -12.67 -4.28
N THR A 27 4.43 -12.52 -3.78
CA THR A 27 4.76 -11.64 -2.66
C THR A 27 5.89 -10.70 -3.03
N LEU A 28 5.61 -9.39 -2.98
CA LEU A 28 6.62 -8.34 -3.06
C LEU A 28 7.30 -8.23 -1.69
N ILE A 29 8.60 -8.51 -1.66
CA ILE A 29 9.40 -8.60 -0.44
C ILE A 29 10.07 -7.25 -0.14
N LYS A 30 10.67 -6.63 -1.14
CA LYS A 30 11.48 -5.43 -0.95
C LYS A 30 11.67 -4.66 -2.25
N THR A 31 11.64 -3.34 -2.18
CA THR A 31 12.10 -2.49 -3.28
C THR A 31 13.55 -2.04 -3.10
N PRO A 32 14.34 -1.94 -4.18
CA PRO A 32 15.68 -1.37 -4.14
C PRO A 32 15.64 0.15 -4.02
N ASP A 33 16.80 0.76 -3.78
CA ASP A 33 16.97 2.22 -3.63
C ASP A 33 16.71 3.01 -4.93
N ARG A 34 16.51 2.33 -6.07
CA ARG A 34 16.20 2.97 -7.35
C ARG A 34 15.19 2.13 -8.10
N ILE A 35 14.01 2.68 -8.28
CA ILE A 35 12.91 2.16 -9.09
C ILE A 35 12.39 3.31 -9.98
N PRO A 36 11.70 3.03 -11.09
CA PRO A 36 11.15 4.08 -11.95
C PRO A 36 10.19 5.03 -11.21
N ASP A 37 10.06 6.26 -11.71
CA ASP A 37 9.12 7.26 -11.18
C ASP A 37 7.67 6.73 -11.10
N ASN A 38 7.29 5.87 -12.04
CA ASN A 38 5.99 5.21 -12.07
C ASN A 38 6.22 3.71 -12.04
N TYR A 39 5.76 3.05 -10.97
CA TYR A 39 5.93 1.62 -10.79
C TYR A 39 4.57 0.91 -10.82
N VAL A 40 4.48 -0.16 -11.62
CA VAL A 40 3.28 -0.98 -11.74
C VAL A 40 3.53 -2.30 -11.02
N ILE A 41 2.80 -2.54 -9.94
CA ILE A 41 2.85 -3.82 -9.23
C ILE A 41 2.12 -4.87 -10.08
N LEU A 42 2.80 -6.00 -10.31
CA LEU A 42 2.33 -7.11 -11.14
C LEU A 42 0.93 -7.58 -10.72
N SER A 43 0.06 -7.90 -11.70
CA SER A 43 -1.29 -8.42 -11.42
C SER A 43 -1.28 -9.72 -10.62
N SER A 44 -0.20 -10.52 -10.72
CA SER A 44 -0.01 -11.76 -9.95
C SER A 44 0.33 -11.54 -8.48
N CYS A 45 0.75 -10.33 -8.09
CA CYS A 45 1.11 -10.01 -6.72
C CYS A 45 -0.14 -10.12 -5.83
N VAL A 46 -0.08 -11.01 -4.85
CA VAL A 46 -1.12 -11.27 -3.85
C VAL A 46 -0.83 -10.49 -2.56
N THR A 47 0.45 -10.32 -2.23
CA THR A 47 0.89 -9.72 -0.97
C THR A 47 1.98 -8.67 -1.19
N ILE A 48 1.82 -7.48 -0.60
CA ILE A 48 2.96 -6.57 -0.39
C ILE A 48 3.40 -6.71 1.06
N SER A 49 4.59 -7.27 1.25
CA SER A 49 5.11 -7.56 2.58
C SER A 49 5.47 -6.28 3.34
N GLY A 50 5.28 -6.33 4.66
CA GLY A 50 5.66 -5.27 5.58
C GLY A 50 6.47 -5.88 6.70
N GLY A 51 7.28 -5.04 7.34
CA GLY A 51 8.08 -5.44 8.48
C GLY A 51 7.31 -5.32 9.79
N SER A 52 7.85 -5.91 10.84
CA SER A 52 7.40 -5.65 12.22
C SER A 52 7.67 -4.20 12.68
N SER A 53 8.34 -3.39 11.86
CA SER A 53 8.62 -1.97 12.09
C SER A 53 8.74 -1.23 10.76
N SER A 54 8.65 0.11 10.82
CA SER A 54 8.83 1.01 9.66
C SER A 54 10.16 0.82 8.91
N LEU A 55 11.17 0.22 9.53
CA LEU A 55 12.50 0.02 8.93
C LEU A 55 12.58 -1.26 8.07
N LYS A 56 11.53 -2.09 8.03
CA LYS A 56 11.55 -3.41 7.38
C LYS A 56 10.37 -3.64 6.44
N SER A 57 9.75 -2.60 5.89
CA SER A 57 8.62 -2.75 4.96
C SER A 57 9.03 -2.50 3.51
N SER A 58 8.29 -3.10 2.57
CA SER A 58 8.69 -3.21 1.16
C SER A 58 9.06 -1.87 0.49
N PHE A 59 8.28 -0.80 0.75
CA PHE A 59 8.48 0.54 0.18
C PHE A 59 8.76 1.60 1.25
N ALA A 60 9.03 1.21 2.51
CA ALA A 60 9.20 2.18 3.59
C ALA A 60 10.50 2.97 3.42
N ASN A 61 10.42 4.29 3.64
CA ASN A 61 11.51 5.24 3.41
C ASN A 61 12.11 5.12 1.99
N CYS A 62 11.30 4.71 1.02
CA CYS A 62 11.66 4.83 -0.39
C CYS A 62 11.66 6.33 -0.73
N LEU A 63 12.77 7.01 -0.41
CA LEU A 63 13.02 8.45 -0.66
C LEU A 63 13.52 8.69 -2.09
N THR A 64 13.20 7.76 -2.98
CA THR A 64 13.75 7.67 -4.33
C THR A 64 12.94 8.57 -5.28
N THR A 65 13.15 8.41 -6.58
CA THR A 65 12.39 9.14 -7.60
C THR A 65 10.95 8.65 -7.78
N ILE A 66 10.50 7.62 -7.04
CA ILE A 66 9.13 7.12 -7.15
C ILE A 66 8.11 8.23 -6.88
N LYS A 67 7.16 8.37 -7.80
CA LYS A 67 6.05 9.35 -7.77
C LYS A 67 4.71 8.65 -7.78
N SER A 68 4.55 7.59 -8.57
CA SER A 68 3.28 6.87 -8.64
C SER A 68 3.44 5.37 -8.50
N ILE A 69 2.46 4.77 -7.82
CA ILE A 69 2.27 3.33 -7.77
C ILE A 69 0.89 3.02 -8.33
N SER A 70 0.83 2.05 -9.23
CA SER A 70 -0.42 1.47 -9.73
C SER A 70 -0.31 -0.04 -9.74
N PHE A 71 -1.44 -0.70 -9.99
CA PHE A 71 -1.51 -2.16 -10.05
C PHE A 71 -1.96 -2.58 -11.43
N GLY A 72 -1.35 -3.66 -11.94
CA GLY A 72 -1.76 -4.24 -13.20
C GLY A 72 -3.26 -4.60 -13.21
N PRO A 73 -3.87 -4.72 -14.39
CA PRO A 73 -5.30 -5.00 -14.53
C PRO A 73 -5.67 -6.30 -13.80
N ASN A 74 -6.85 -6.33 -13.16
CA ASN A 74 -7.33 -7.47 -12.38
C ASN A 74 -6.33 -7.94 -11.33
N SER A 75 -5.77 -7.01 -10.55
CA SER A 75 -4.79 -7.31 -9.51
C SER A 75 -5.31 -8.38 -8.54
N GLN A 76 -4.47 -9.37 -8.25
CA GLN A 76 -4.77 -10.42 -7.29
C GLN A 76 -4.46 -10.04 -5.84
N LEU A 77 -4.08 -8.78 -5.61
CA LEU A 77 -3.64 -8.27 -4.33
C LEU A 77 -4.74 -8.39 -3.27
N GLN A 78 -4.42 -9.12 -2.21
CA GLN A 78 -5.30 -9.44 -1.08
C GLN A 78 -4.77 -8.86 0.23
N THR A 79 -3.44 -8.75 0.36
CA THR A 79 -2.81 -8.39 1.62
C THR A 79 -1.79 -7.27 1.42
N ILE A 80 -1.93 -6.20 2.21
CA ILE A 80 -0.94 -5.15 2.39
C ILE A 80 -0.67 -5.10 3.88
N PHE A 81 0.60 -5.12 4.28
CA PHE A 81 0.99 -5.05 5.68
C PHE A 81 1.14 -3.60 6.16
N SER A 82 1.17 -3.43 7.48
CA SER A 82 1.41 -2.13 8.10
C SER A 82 2.75 -1.53 7.64
N TYR A 83 2.81 -0.20 7.63
CA TYR A 83 3.99 0.59 7.26
C TYR A 83 4.54 0.38 5.82
N VAL A 84 3.84 -0.31 4.92
CA VAL A 84 4.37 -0.63 3.57
C VAL A 84 4.92 0.58 2.84
N PHE A 85 4.22 1.71 2.85
CA PHE A 85 4.64 2.95 2.19
C PHE A 85 5.06 4.04 3.18
N ASN A 86 5.34 3.70 4.45
CA ASN A 86 5.66 4.68 5.48
C ASN A 86 6.87 5.54 5.06
N GLY A 87 6.73 6.87 5.09
CA GLY A 87 7.79 7.80 4.72
C GLY A 87 8.19 7.78 3.23
N SER A 88 7.41 7.11 2.37
CA SER A 88 7.69 7.06 0.93
C SER A 88 7.49 8.42 0.25
N SER A 89 8.27 8.68 -0.81
CA SER A 89 8.17 9.90 -1.62
C SER A 89 7.02 9.90 -2.64
N ILE A 90 6.15 8.88 -2.64
CA ILE A 90 5.01 8.79 -3.56
C ILE A 90 4.12 10.04 -3.52
N GLU A 91 3.74 10.49 -4.71
CA GLU A 91 2.78 11.56 -4.96
C GLU A 91 1.38 11.01 -5.19
N SER A 92 1.26 9.80 -5.74
CA SER A 92 -0.02 9.14 -6.00
C SER A 92 0.04 7.61 -5.88
N ILE A 93 -1.10 7.02 -5.51
CA ILE A 93 -1.29 5.56 -5.58
C ILE A 93 -2.70 5.23 -6.04
N ASP A 94 -2.82 4.26 -6.96
CA ASP A 94 -4.09 3.88 -7.57
C ASP A 94 -4.46 2.40 -7.31
N PHE A 95 -5.34 2.15 -6.33
CA PHE A 95 -5.86 0.81 -6.01
C PHE A 95 -7.14 0.44 -6.78
N SER A 96 -7.53 1.19 -7.82
CA SER A 96 -8.77 0.92 -8.58
C SER A 96 -8.86 -0.51 -9.14
N ASN A 97 -7.72 -1.12 -9.47
CA ASN A 97 -7.62 -2.50 -9.95
C ASN A 97 -7.59 -3.57 -8.82
N CYS A 98 -7.58 -3.18 -7.54
CA CYS A 98 -7.44 -4.07 -6.39
C CYS A 98 -8.80 -4.43 -5.77
N MET A 99 -9.52 -5.37 -6.39
CA MET A 99 -10.88 -5.74 -5.98
C MET A 99 -10.97 -6.59 -4.71
N LYS A 100 -9.84 -7.07 -4.17
CA LYS A 100 -9.78 -7.97 -3.01
C LYS A 100 -9.23 -7.32 -1.74
N ILE A 101 -8.78 -6.07 -1.80
CA ILE A 101 -8.31 -5.34 -0.62
C ILE A 101 -9.51 -4.79 0.15
N THR A 102 -9.63 -5.23 1.40
CA THR A 102 -10.69 -4.81 2.32
C THR A 102 -10.20 -3.90 3.45
N THR A 103 -8.88 -3.78 3.64
CA THR A 103 -8.29 -2.96 4.71
C THR A 103 -7.06 -2.21 4.22
N ILE A 104 -6.97 -0.91 4.54
CA ILE A 104 -5.69 -0.20 4.53
C ILE A 104 -5.13 -0.27 5.97
N PRO A 105 -3.97 -0.92 6.16
CA PRO A 105 -3.45 -1.24 7.49
C PRO A 105 -2.86 -0.02 8.20
N GLU A 106 -2.58 -0.21 9.49
CA GLU A 106 -2.02 0.84 10.36
C GLU A 106 -0.74 1.43 9.76
N PHE A 107 -0.62 2.76 9.80
CA PHE A 107 0.55 3.50 9.31
C PHE A 107 0.96 3.25 7.86
N CYS A 108 0.11 2.63 7.02
CA CYS A 108 0.46 2.23 5.65
C CYS A 108 1.12 3.37 4.84
N PHE A 109 0.55 4.57 4.88
CA PHE A 109 1.03 5.78 4.22
C PHE A 109 1.50 6.86 5.20
N ALA A 110 1.76 6.51 6.46
CA ALA A 110 2.18 7.51 7.43
C ALA A 110 3.48 8.20 6.98
N TYR A 111 3.56 9.52 7.13
CA TYR A 111 4.67 10.37 6.69
C TYR A 111 4.92 10.41 5.17
N CYS A 112 3.95 10.02 4.33
CA CYS A 112 4.02 10.29 2.88
C CYS A 112 3.77 11.78 2.61
N TYR A 113 4.75 12.63 2.88
CA TYR A 113 4.60 14.10 2.82
C TYR A 113 4.25 14.63 1.44
N LYS A 114 4.54 13.87 0.37
CA LYS A 114 4.25 14.24 -1.03
C LYS A 114 2.95 13.66 -1.56
N LEU A 115 2.27 12.78 -0.81
CA LEU A 115 1.07 12.11 -1.28
C LEU A 115 -0.07 13.11 -1.48
N THR A 116 -0.52 13.27 -2.72
CA THR A 116 -1.59 14.19 -3.13
C THR A 116 -2.86 13.48 -3.58
N SER A 117 -2.74 12.23 -4.06
CA SER A 117 -3.86 11.47 -4.63
C SER A 117 -3.82 10.01 -4.21
N VAL A 118 -4.96 9.50 -3.76
CA VAL A 118 -5.13 8.10 -3.39
C VAL A 118 -6.47 7.63 -3.95
N ASN A 119 -6.45 6.73 -4.93
CA ASN A 119 -7.67 6.02 -5.32
C ASN A 119 -7.77 4.78 -4.44
N LEU A 120 -8.73 4.77 -3.53
CA LEU A 120 -8.93 3.68 -2.58
C LEU A 120 -9.50 2.41 -3.26
N PRO A 121 -9.25 1.22 -2.71
CA PRO A 121 -9.81 -0.03 -3.25
C PRO A 121 -11.35 0.00 -3.30
N PRO A 122 -11.99 -0.46 -4.40
CA PRO A 122 -13.44 -0.39 -4.55
C PRO A 122 -14.25 -1.25 -3.55
N LYS A 123 -13.58 -2.20 -2.87
CA LYS A 123 -14.17 -3.09 -1.85
C LYS A 123 -13.60 -2.86 -0.46
N LEU A 124 -12.98 -1.70 -0.24
CA LEU A 124 -12.40 -1.33 1.04
C LEU A 124 -13.50 -1.24 2.10
N LEU A 125 -13.28 -1.90 3.24
CA LEU A 125 -14.19 -1.93 4.38
C LEU A 125 -13.64 -1.12 5.57
N TYR A 126 -12.31 -1.11 5.75
CA TYR A 126 -11.69 -0.52 6.93
C TYR A 126 -10.48 0.36 6.57
N LEU A 127 -10.43 1.54 7.18
CA LEU A 127 -9.20 2.32 7.31
C LEU A 127 -8.71 2.16 8.75
N GLU A 128 -7.52 1.59 8.93
CA GLU A 128 -6.91 1.42 10.26
C GLU A 128 -6.33 2.74 10.78
N ALA A 129 -6.03 2.74 12.09
CA ALA A 129 -5.48 3.89 12.78
C ALA A 129 -4.25 4.45 12.06
N GLN A 130 -4.19 5.78 11.93
CA GLN A 130 -3.01 6.49 11.43
C GLN A 130 -2.52 6.08 10.03
N CYS A 131 -3.33 5.39 9.21
CA CYS A 131 -2.89 4.93 7.90
C CYS A 131 -2.51 6.08 6.93
N PHE A 132 -3.03 7.29 7.12
CA PHE A 132 -2.64 8.52 6.41
C PHE A 132 -2.05 9.59 7.34
N HIS A 133 -1.38 9.15 8.42
CA HIS A 133 -0.83 10.07 9.41
C HIS A 133 0.21 11.02 8.80
N THR A 134 0.06 12.33 9.04
CA THR A 134 0.99 13.36 8.52
C THR A 134 1.16 13.35 6.99
N CYS A 135 0.14 12.91 6.24
CA CYS A 135 0.09 13.07 4.77
C CYS A 135 -0.19 14.53 4.38
N ASN A 136 0.77 15.42 4.60
CA ASN A 136 0.58 16.87 4.52
C ASN A 136 0.38 17.44 3.10
N SER A 137 0.48 16.63 2.03
CA SER A 137 0.10 17.07 0.68
C SER A 137 -1.29 16.60 0.26
N LEU A 138 -1.92 15.72 1.05
CA LEU A 138 -3.24 15.20 0.76
C LEU A 138 -4.27 16.26 1.14
N THR A 139 -4.95 16.81 0.15
CA THR A 139 -5.96 17.86 0.35
C THR A 139 -7.39 17.33 0.25
N TYR A 140 -7.53 16.22 -0.45
CA TYR A 140 -8.79 15.60 -0.81
C TYR A 140 -8.66 14.09 -0.75
N ILE A 141 -9.70 13.40 -0.28
CA ILE A 141 -9.84 11.96 -0.46
C ILE A 141 -11.32 11.59 -0.62
N GLN A 142 -11.60 10.69 -1.56
CA GLN A 142 -12.92 10.09 -1.73
C GLN A 142 -12.96 8.75 -1.00
N LEU A 143 -13.91 8.56 -0.09
CA LEU A 143 -14.13 7.29 0.58
C LEU A 143 -15.04 6.40 -0.28
N PRO A 144 -14.71 5.11 -0.47
CA PRO A 144 -15.55 4.21 -1.25
C PRO A 144 -16.84 3.88 -0.50
N ASP A 145 -17.93 3.65 -1.23
CA ASP A 145 -19.25 3.36 -0.67
C ASP A 145 -19.26 2.13 0.24
N SER A 146 -18.36 1.18 0.01
CA SER A 146 -18.20 -0.03 0.81
C SER A 146 -17.55 0.19 2.17
N LEU A 147 -16.97 1.36 2.43
CA LEU A 147 -16.23 1.62 3.66
C LEU A 147 -17.20 1.58 4.85
N LEU A 148 -16.92 0.72 5.81
CA LEU A 148 -17.76 0.50 6.99
C LEU A 148 -17.32 1.36 8.17
N GLU A 149 -16.01 1.51 8.36
CA GLU A 149 -15.47 2.11 9.59
C GLU A 149 -14.11 2.79 9.38
N LEU A 150 -13.96 3.94 10.04
CA LEU A 150 -12.68 4.61 10.27
C LEU A 150 -12.18 4.22 11.66
N ARG A 151 -11.29 3.23 11.74
CA ARG A 151 -10.83 2.72 13.03
C ARG A 151 -9.86 3.68 13.69
N SER A 152 -10.03 3.87 15.00
CA SER A 152 -9.17 4.71 15.82
C SER A 152 -8.99 4.08 17.21
N ASN A 153 -7.76 3.67 17.55
CA ASN A 153 -7.43 3.31 18.93
C ASN A 153 -7.19 4.56 19.78
N PHE A 154 -6.35 5.48 19.28
CA PHE A 154 -6.06 6.78 19.90
C PHE A 154 -6.13 7.93 18.89
N HIS A 155 -5.78 7.64 17.63
CA HIS A 155 -5.75 8.60 16.54
C HIS A 155 -6.44 8.01 15.31
N GLY A 156 -7.27 8.82 14.65
CA GLY A 156 -7.96 8.40 13.43
C GLY A 156 -7.02 8.22 12.22
N PRO A 157 -7.55 7.67 11.11
CA PRO A 157 -6.81 7.41 9.88
C PRO A 157 -6.05 8.63 9.34
N PHE A 158 -6.66 9.82 9.44
CA PHE A 158 -6.15 11.08 8.91
C PHE A 158 -5.47 11.99 9.96
N SER A 159 -5.01 11.43 11.07
CA SER A 159 -4.40 12.23 12.14
C SER A 159 -3.20 13.03 11.65
N ALA A 160 -3.13 14.31 12.05
CA ALA A 160 -2.08 15.24 11.61
C ALA A 160 -1.94 15.44 10.09
N ALA A 161 -2.90 14.98 9.26
CA ALA A 161 -2.96 15.32 7.84
C ALA A 161 -3.42 16.79 7.67
N SER A 162 -2.51 17.72 7.97
CA SER A 162 -2.83 19.14 8.19
C SER A 162 -3.44 19.90 6.99
N ARG A 163 -3.28 19.37 5.78
CA ARG A 163 -3.82 19.97 4.54
C ARG A 163 -5.09 19.29 4.03
N LEU A 164 -5.54 18.21 4.66
CA LEU A 164 -6.77 17.52 4.29
C LEU A 164 -7.96 18.40 4.65
N SER A 165 -8.55 19.04 3.65
CA SER A 165 -9.65 19.98 3.82
C SER A 165 -11.00 19.42 3.36
N ARG A 166 -10.99 18.33 2.60
CA ARG A 166 -12.19 17.70 2.04
C ARG A 166 -12.10 16.18 2.09
N VAL A 167 -13.12 15.56 2.66
CA VAL A 167 -13.36 14.12 2.61
C VAL A 167 -14.73 13.92 1.98
N ASP A 168 -14.75 13.28 0.81
CA ASP A 168 -16.02 12.99 0.13
C ASP A 168 -16.56 11.65 0.57
N ILE A 169 -17.82 11.68 1.00
CA ILE A 169 -18.63 10.53 1.36
C ILE A 169 -19.86 10.59 0.46
N SER A 170 -20.10 9.54 -0.33
CA SER A 170 -21.26 9.50 -1.21
C SER A 170 -22.55 9.26 -0.42
N GLU A 171 -23.69 9.52 -1.07
CA GLU A 171 -25.03 9.19 -0.53
C GLU A 171 -25.26 7.68 -0.32
N ASN A 172 -24.47 6.82 -0.98
CA ASN A 172 -24.56 5.36 -0.89
C ASN A 172 -23.59 4.78 0.16
N SER A 173 -22.92 5.63 0.93
CA SER A 173 -21.91 5.20 1.89
C SER A 173 -22.48 4.28 2.97
N GLN A 174 -21.74 3.21 3.28
CA GLN A 174 -22.00 2.31 4.39
C GLN A 174 -21.27 2.72 5.68
N LEU A 175 -20.62 3.88 5.68
CA LEU A 175 -19.79 4.35 6.78
C LEU A 175 -20.63 4.59 8.03
N ARG A 176 -20.26 3.93 9.13
CA ARG A 176 -20.86 4.13 10.43
C ARG A 176 -20.13 5.28 11.11
N VAL A 177 -20.82 6.40 11.29
CA VAL A 177 -20.34 7.61 11.99
C VAL A 177 -20.87 7.69 13.41
#